data_AF-A0A6A4BZ22-F1
#
_entry.id   AF-A0A6A4BZ22-F1
#
_cell.length_a   1.000
_cell.length_b   1.000
_cell.length_c   1.000
_cell.angle_alpha   90.00
_cell.angle_beta   90.00
_cell.angle_gamma   90.00
#
_symmetry.space_group_name_H-M   'P 1'
#
loop_
_entity.id
_entity.type
_entity.pdbx_description
1 polymer ?
#
loop_
_entity_poly.entity_id
_entity_poly.type
_entity_poly.pdbx_seq_one_letter_code
_entity_poly.pdbx_strand_id
1 'polypeptide(L)'
;MADNYAEATTPKAANATAFDEANKAAARLIKPKAILYTSALLSWLQPFQSGWSTSQTNLSQYNDTDECNARPVAEDTCLMFPGHSKLEWTFAVNAWIFGAMVGSLCCGHFSDRLGRKKTLMLNCIFMFVGGVIEAAVSNIWAFAVGRLIAGIASGTATGTIGAYVNELLAALALRDTHRRVNCSVCRGSQTAVVS
;
A
#
# COMPACT_ATOMS: atom_id res chain seq x y z
N MET A 1 18.47 -1.38 71.60
CA MET A 1 19.39 -0.26 71.37
C MET A 1 19.95 -0.43 69.97
N ALA A 2 19.64 0.52 69.09
CA ALA A 2 20.09 0.69 67.69
C ALA A 2 19.74 -0.41 66.66
N ASP A 3 18.64 -0.18 65.95
CA ASP A 3 18.34 -0.79 64.65
C ASP A 3 19.38 -0.33 63.61
N ASN A 4 20.13 -1.27 63.03
CA ASN A 4 20.99 -1.04 61.87
C ASN A 4 20.21 -1.41 60.60
N TYR A 5 19.53 -0.44 59.99
CA TYR A 5 19.00 -0.58 58.64
C TYR A 5 20.16 -0.36 57.65
N ALA A 6 20.62 -1.44 57.03
CA ALA A 6 21.48 -1.36 55.86
C ALA A 6 20.61 -0.92 54.67
N GLU A 7 20.88 0.28 54.15
CA GLU A 7 20.27 0.78 52.93
C GLU A 7 20.70 -0.13 51.77
N ALA A 8 19.78 -0.98 51.32
CA ALA A 8 19.99 -1.88 50.18
C ALA A 8 20.11 -1.03 48.90
N THR A 9 21.34 -0.66 48.56
CA THR A 9 21.67 -0.09 47.26
C THR A 9 21.43 -1.17 46.20
N THR A 10 20.25 -1.11 45.59
CA THR A 10 19.91 -1.90 44.40
C THR A 10 21.03 -1.67 43.36
N PRO A 11 21.67 -2.72 42.81
CA PRO A 11 22.69 -2.52 41.78
C PRO A 11 22.01 -1.84 40.60
N LYS A 12 22.39 -0.57 40.37
CA LYS A 12 21.95 0.20 39.21
C LYS A 12 22.24 -0.64 37.97
N ALA A 13 21.19 -1.04 37.27
CA ALA A 13 21.23 -1.96 36.15
C ALA A 13 22.09 -1.42 34.99
N ALA A 14 23.41 -1.57 35.09
CA ALA A 14 24.35 -1.25 34.02
C ALA A 14 24.12 -2.14 32.78
N ASN A 15 23.53 -3.33 32.98
CA ASN A 15 23.29 -4.30 31.92
C ASN A 15 21.95 -4.09 31.19
N ALA A 16 20.97 -3.42 31.81
CA ALA A 16 19.70 -3.11 31.16
C ALA A 16 19.85 -1.94 30.16
N THR A 17 20.64 -0.93 30.54
CA THR A 17 20.97 0.20 29.65
C THR A 17 21.89 -0.23 28.52
N ALA A 18 22.86 -1.12 28.76
CA ALA A 18 23.76 -1.63 27.71
C ALA A 18 23.04 -2.44 26.62
N PHE A 19 22.06 -3.27 26.98
CA PHE A 19 21.26 -4.03 26.01
C PHE A 19 20.29 -3.12 25.24
N ASP A 20 19.73 -2.09 25.88
CA ASP A 20 18.87 -1.11 25.21
C ASP A 20 19.68 -0.20 24.26
N GLU A 21 20.85 0.29 24.68
CA GLU A 21 21.82 1.01 23.85
C GLU A 21 22.28 0.17 22.65
N ALA A 22 22.59 -1.13 22.84
CA ALA A 22 22.96 -2.05 21.78
C ALA A 22 21.82 -2.29 20.77
N ASN A 23 20.57 -2.38 21.25
CA ASN A 23 19.39 -2.47 20.38
C ASN A 23 19.11 -1.15 19.64
N LYS A 24 19.35 0.00 20.28
CA LYS A 24 19.22 1.34 19.70
C LYS A 24 20.31 1.60 18.66
N ALA A 25 21.53 1.09 18.89
CA ALA A 25 22.63 1.09 17.93
C ALA A 25 22.38 0.12 16.77
N ALA A 26 21.85 -1.08 17.03
CA ALA A 26 21.43 -2.04 16.00
C ALA A 26 20.22 -1.53 15.18
N ALA A 27 19.33 -0.74 15.78
CA ALA A 27 18.25 -0.05 15.07
C ALA A 27 18.76 1.10 14.19
N ARG A 28 19.78 1.85 14.66
CA ARG A 28 20.48 2.89 13.86
C ARG A 28 21.31 2.31 12.71
N LEU A 29 21.78 1.07 12.84
CA LEU A 29 22.56 0.36 11.81
C LEU A 29 21.70 -0.32 10.74
N ILE A 30 20.37 -0.36 10.89
CA ILE A 30 19.47 -0.70 9.79
C ILE A 30 19.53 0.46 8.81
N LYS A 31 20.49 0.40 7.90
CA LYS A 31 20.56 1.30 6.74
C LYS A 31 19.19 1.19 6.07
N PRO A 32 18.42 2.29 5.98
CA PRO A 32 17.11 2.23 5.35
C PRO A 32 17.36 1.96 3.87
N LYS A 33 17.24 0.69 3.49
CA LYS A 33 17.45 0.28 2.11
C LYS A 33 16.37 0.95 1.27
N ALA A 34 16.74 1.40 0.07
CA ALA A 34 15.82 2.04 -0.88
C ALA A 34 14.50 1.28 -1.06
N ILE A 35 14.52 -0.04 -0.87
CA ILE A 35 13.36 -0.93 -0.84
C ILE A 35 12.26 -0.47 0.14
N LEU A 36 12.60 -0.09 1.38
CA LEU A 36 11.64 0.37 2.38
C LEU A 36 10.98 1.68 1.95
N TYR A 37 11.77 2.61 1.39
CA TYR A 37 11.27 3.88 0.86
C TYR A 37 10.40 3.67 -0.38
N THR A 38 10.80 2.81 -1.31
CA THR A 38 10.01 2.53 -2.51
C THR A 38 8.67 1.87 -2.18
N SER A 39 8.62 0.98 -1.17
CA SER A 39 7.36 0.40 -0.73
C SER A 39 6.48 1.40 0.02
N ALA A 40 7.07 2.26 0.86
CA ALA A 40 6.31 3.30 1.56
C ALA A 40 5.74 4.33 0.56
N LEU A 41 6.54 4.73 -0.42
CA LEU A 41 6.12 5.64 -1.48
C LEU A 41 5.02 5.02 -2.34
N LEU A 42 5.15 3.75 -2.75
CA LEU A 42 4.11 3.06 -3.51
C LEU A 42 2.82 2.91 -2.70
N SER A 43 2.92 2.58 -1.40
CA SER A 43 1.75 2.53 -0.52
C SER A 43 1.02 3.87 -0.42
N TRP A 44 1.73 4.99 -0.46
CA TRP A 44 1.11 6.33 -0.46
C TRP A 44 0.60 6.76 -1.83
N LEU A 45 1.28 6.37 -2.90
CA LEU A 45 0.91 6.73 -4.26
C LEU A 45 -0.31 5.94 -4.75
N GLN A 46 -0.50 4.71 -4.26
CA GLN A 46 -1.60 3.82 -4.60
C GLN A 46 -3.00 4.45 -4.37
N PRO A 47 -3.36 4.92 -3.15
CA PRO A 47 -4.67 5.53 -2.92
C PRO A 47 -4.87 6.81 -3.74
N PHE A 48 -3.81 7.58 -3.96
CA PHE A 48 -3.86 8.78 -4.81
C PHE A 48 -4.17 8.40 -6.26
N GLN A 49 -3.49 7.39 -6.81
CA GLN A 49 -3.75 6.90 -8.17
C GLN A 49 -5.18 6.40 -8.33
N SER A 50 -5.69 5.58 -7.41
CA SER A 50 -7.07 5.08 -7.46
C SER A 50 -8.10 6.22 -7.34
N GLY A 51 -7.81 7.20 -6.49
CA GLY A 51 -8.67 8.37 -6.31
C GLY A 51 -8.73 9.21 -7.57
N TRP A 52 -7.57 9.50 -8.18
CA TRP A 52 -7.49 10.24 -9.45
C TRP A 52 -8.22 9.53 -10.59
N SER A 53 -7.97 8.23 -10.80
CA SER A 53 -8.63 7.46 -11.86
C SER A 53 -10.15 7.44 -11.72
N THR A 54 -10.67 7.39 -10.49
CA THR A 54 -12.12 7.39 -10.24
C THR A 54 -12.73 8.78 -10.41
N SER A 55 -12.02 9.82 -9.97
CA SER A 55 -12.54 11.19 -9.96
C SER A 55 -12.50 11.85 -11.33
N GLN A 56 -11.48 11.57 -12.17
CA GLN A 56 -11.33 12.21 -13.47
C GLN A 56 -12.53 11.97 -14.39
N THR A 57 -13.21 10.81 -14.29
CA THR A 57 -14.41 10.50 -15.09
C THR A 57 -15.73 10.88 -14.43
N ASN A 58 -15.68 11.37 -13.19
CA ASN A 58 -16.89 11.78 -12.49
C ASN A 58 -17.29 13.23 -12.77
N LEU A 59 -16.46 13.97 -13.51
CA LEU A 59 -16.78 15.34 -13.89
C LEU A 59 -17.91 15.34 -14.92
N SER A 60 -19.02 16.00 -14.59
CA SER A 60 -20.23 16.09 -15.42
C SER A 60 -19.94 16.61 -16.83
N GLN A 61 -18.99 17.53 -16.96
CA GLN A 61 -18.53 18.08 -18.24
C GLN A 61 -18.09 17.00 -19.25
N TYR A 62 -17.64 15.82 -18.79
CA TYR A 62 -17.18 14.75 -19.69
C TYR A 62 -18.28 13.81 -20.20
N ASN A 63 -19.47 13.81 -19.58
CA ASN A 63 -20.56 12.84 -19.87
C ASN A 63 -21.96 13.47 -19.98
N ASP A 64 -22.14 14.74 -19.61
CA ASP A 64 -23.43 15.43 -19.69
C ASP A 64 -23.42 16.48 -20.81
N THR A 65 -24.24 16.24 -21.83
CA THR A 65 -24.44 17.14 -22.97
C THR A 65 -25.08 18.46 -22.55
N ASP A 66 -25.99 18.45 -21.57
CA ASP A 66 -26.80 19.62 -21.21
C ASP A 66 -25.94 20.65 -20.45
N GLU A 67 -25.14 20.19 -19.49
CA GLU A 67 -24.17 21.05 -18.79
C GLU A 67 -23.05 21.53 -19.71
N CYS A 68 -22.63 20.68 -20.65
CA CYS A 68 -21.63 21.02 -21.64
C CYS A 68 -22.11 22.17 -22.55
N ASN A 69 -23.35 22.08 -23.04
CA ASN A 69 -23.97 23.09 -23.90
C ASN A 69 -24.30 24.40 -23.17
N ALA A 70 -24.44 24.38 -21.84
CA ALA A 70 -24.68 25.58 -21.04
C ALA A 70 -23.49 26.55 -21.02
N ARG A 71 -22.30 26.12 -21.43
CA ARG A 71 -21.09 26.95 -21.54
C ARG A 71 -20.64 26.98 -23.00
N PRO A 72 -20.63 28.14 -23.69
CA PRO A 72 -20.30 28.19 -25.12
C PRO A 72 -18.80 27.93 -25.34
N VAL A 73 -18.46 26.69 -25.65
CA VAL A 73 -17.18 26.23 -26.19
C VAL A 73 -17.42 25.69 -27.60
N ALA A 74 -16.36 25.56 -28.41
CA ALA A 74 -16.50 25.00 -29.75
C ALA A 74 -17.19 23.63 -29.68
N GLU A 75 -18.16 23.38 -30.57
CA GLU A 75 -18.89 22.10 -30.64
C GLU A 75 -17.89 20.92 -30.70
N ASP A 76 -18.23 19.81 -30.03
CA ASP A 76 -17.41 18.60 -29.88
C ASP A 76 -16.08 18.72 -29.09
N THR A 77 -15.76 19.86 -28.50
CA THR A 77 -14.52 20.02 -27.71
C THR A 77 -14.67 19.77 -26.21
N CYS A 78 -15.91 19.69 -25.73
CA CYS A 78 -16.19 19.64 -24.29
C CYS A 78 -16.49 18.23 -23.77
N LEU A 79 -17.00 17.33 -24.62
CA LEU A 79 -17.14 15.91 -24.31
C LEU A 79 -15.85 15.16 -24.65
N MET A 80 -15.43 14.25 -23.77
CA MET A 80 -14.20 13.46 -23.97
C MET A 80 -14.27 12.57 -25.22
N PHE A 81 -15.46 12.06 -25.54
CA PHE A 81 -15.74 11.31 -26.77
C PHE A 81 -17.06 11.83 -27.37
N PRO A 82 -17.07 12.66 -28.43
CA PRO A 82 -18.33 13.15 -29.00
C PRO A 82 -19.17 11.99 -29.59
N GLY A 83 -20.49 12.03 -29.37
CA GLY A 83 -21.45 11.07 -29.95
C GLY A 83 -21.66 9.75 -29.19
N HIS A 84 -21.17 9.61 -27.95
CA HIS A 84 -21.38 8.40 -27.13
C HIS A 84 -22.73 8.40 -26.40
N SER A 85 -23.22 7.20 -26.08
CA SER A 85 -24.41 7.02 -25.22
C SER A 85 -24.03 6.99 -23.73
N LYS A 86 -24.94 7.43 -22.84
CA LYS A 86 -24.77 7.33 -21.37
C LYS A 86 -24.44 5.92 -20.90
N LEU A 87 -24.93 4.88 -21.60
CA LEU A 87 -24.63 3.49 -21.30
C LEU A 87 -23.16 3.14 -21.61
N GLU A 88 -22.64 3.57 -22.76
CA GLU A 88 -21.26 3.30 -23.16
C GLU A 88 -20.26 3.97 -22.20
N TRP A 89 -20.55 5.21 -21.78
CA TRP A 89 -19.77 5.88 -20.73
C TRP A 89 -19.77 5.09 -19.42
N THR A 90 -20.96 4.62 -18.99
CA THR A 90 -21.11 3.83 -17.77
C THR A 90 -20.27 2.56 -17.83
N PHE A 91 -20.24 1.86 -18.97
CA PHE A 91 -19.37 0.70 -19.16
C PHE A 91 -17.89 1.08 -19.09
N ALA A 92 -17.48 2.18 -19.72
CA ALA A 92 -16.10 2.65 -19.70
C ALA A 92 -15.61 3.00 -18.29
N VAL A 93 -16.45 3.64 -17.46
CA VAL A 93 -16.14 3.97 -16.07
C VAL A 93 -16.07 2.71 -15.20
N ASN A 94 -17.04 1.81 -15.33
CA ASN A 94 -17.10 0.58 -14.53
C ASN A 94 -16.05 -0.47 -14.91
N ALA A 95 -15.49 -0.39 -16.14
CA ALA A 95 -14.43 -1.29 -16.59
C ALA A 95 -13.21 -1.26 -15.64
N TRP A 96 -12.89 -0.10 -15.07
CA TRP A 96 -11.79 0.02 -14.10
C TRP A 96 -12.04 -0.80 -12.82
N ILE A 97 -13.24 -0.69 -12.24
CA ILE A 97 -13.65 -1.42 -11.03
C ILE A 97 -13.67 -2.93 -11.31
N PHE A 98 -14.21 -3.32 -12.46
CA PHE A 98 -14.24 -4.72 -12.87
C PHE A 98 -12.81 -5.28 -13.04
N GLY A 99 -11.91 -4.52 -13.65
CA GLY A 99 -10.49 -4.87 -13.76
C GLY A 99 -9.84 -5.03 -12.39
N ALA A 100 -10.10 -4.10 -11.47
CA ALA A 100 -9.57 -4.16 -10.10
C ALA A 100 -10.06 -5.41 -9.34
N MET A 101 -11.31 -5.82 -9.55
CA MET A 101 -11.86 -7.06 -8.98
C MET A 101 -11.10 -8.30 -9.49
N VAL A 102 -10.88 -8.37 -10.81
CA VAL A 102 -10.13 -9.48 -11.43
C VAL A 102 -8.67 -9.48 -10.95
N GLY A 103 -8.00 -8.32 -10.93
CA GLY A 103 -6.62 -8.20 -10.44
C GLY A 103 -6.46 -8.60 -8.97
N SER A 104 -7.44 -8.26 -8.13
CA SER A 104 -7.45 -8.65 -6.71
C SER A 104 -7.58 -10.17 -6.53
N LEU A 105 -8.38 -10.85 -7.36
CA LEU A 105 -8.48 -12.31 -7.34
C LEU A 105 -7.17 -12.98 -7.77
N CYS A 106 -6.50 -12.44 -8.79
CA CYS A 106 -5.25 -12.99 -9.30
C CYS A 106 -4.02 -12.68 -8.42
N CYS A 107 -4.12 -11.69 -7.51
CA CYS A 107 -2.95 -11.19 -6.77
C CYS A 107 -2.23 -12.27 -5.94
N GLY A 108 -2.95 -13.21 -5.35
CA GLY A 108 -2.38 -14.30 -4.55
C GLY A 108 -1.47 -15.20 -5.40
N HIS A 109 -1.99 -15.65 -6.55
CA HIS A 109 -1.24 -16.51 -7.46
C HIS A 109 0.03 -15.82 -8.01
N PHE A 110 -0.08 -14.54 -8.39
CA PHE A 110 1.07 -13.79 -8.91
C PHE A 110 2.10 -13.45 -7.82
N SER A 111 1.65 -13.17 -6.59
CA SER A 111 2.54 -12.89 -5.46
C SER A 111 3.41 -14.11 -5.12
N ASP A 112 2.81 -15.30 -5.09
CA ASP A 112 3.49 -16.53 -4.69
C ASP A 112 4.49 -17.02 -5.73
N ARG A 113 4.20 -16.83 -7.03
CA ARG A 113 5.09 -17.28 -8.11
C ARG A 113 6.22 -16.32 -8.48
N LEU A 114 5.96 -15.01 -8.57
CA LEU A 114 6.94 -14.05 -9.10
C LEU A 114 7.84 -13.44 -8.01
N GLY A 115 7.44 -13.56 -6.74
CA GLY A 115 8.09 -12.89 -5.62
C GLY A 115 7.73 -11.40 -5.56
N ARG A 116 7.46 -10.93 -4.35
CA ARG A 116 6.84 -9.61 -4.09
C ARG A 116 7.51 -8.42 -4.79
N LYS A 117 8.84 -8.40 -4.88
CA LYS A 117 9.58 -7.30 -5.52
C LYS A 117 9.35 -7.22 -7.03
N LYS A 118 9.33 -8.35 -7.73
CA LYS A 118 9.15 -8.39 -9.19
C LYS A 118 7.70 -8.08 -9.55
N THR A 119 6.75 -8.58 -8.76
CA THR A 119 5.33 -8.29 -8.95
C THR A 119 5.04 -6.80 -8.83
N LEU A 120 5.68 -6.10 -7.89
CA LEU A 120 5.52 -4.65 -7.71
C LEU A 120 6.08 -3.85 -8.91
N MET A 121 7.26 -4.22 -9.42
CA MET A 121 7.83 -3.58 -10.62
C MET A 121 6.99 -3.84 -11.87
N LEU A 122 6.50 -5.07 -12.03
CA LEU A 122 5.64 -5.46 -13.14
C LEU A 122 4.32 -4.68 -13.12
N ASN A 123 3.73 -4.47 -11.93
CA ASN A 123 2.54 -3.64 -11.77
C ASN A 123 2.77 -2.20 -12.24
N CYS A 124 3.92 -1.61 -11.95
CA CYS A 124 4.25 -0.26 -12.42
C CYS A 124 4.26 -0.18 -13.95
N ILE A 125 4.77 -1.21 -14.63
CA ILE A 125 4.80 -1.29 -16.10
C ILE A 125 3.36 -1.40 -16.64
N PHE A 126 2.55 -2.31 -16.08
CA PHE A 126 1.16 -2.46 -16.52
C PHE A 126 0.34 -1.19 -16.30
N MET A 127 0.55 -0.49 -15.19
CA MET A 127 -0.09 0.79 -14.91
C MET A 127 0.31 1.85 -15.94
N PHE A 128 1.59 1.95 -16.26
CA PHE A 128 2.09 2.87 -17.27
C PHE A 128 1.50 2.57 -18.65
N VAL A 129 1.47 1.31 -19.06
CA VAL A 129 0.87 0.88 -20.33
C VAL A 129 -0.62 1.20 -20.37
N GLY A 130 -1.37 0.94 -19.29
CA GLY A 130 -2.79 1.29 -19.19
C GLY A 130 -3.03 2.79 -19.37
N GLY A 131 -2.24 3.63 -18.69
CA GLY A 131 -2.32 5.08 -18.82
C GLY A 131 -1.95 5.60 -20.21
N VAL A 132 -0.95 5.00 -20.87
CA VAL A 132 -0.58 5.35 -22.26
C VAL A 132 -1.70 5.00 -23.23
N ILE A 133 -2.36 3.85 -23.06
CA ILE A 133 -3.52 3.46 -23.88
C ILE A 133 -4.67 4.44 -23.65
N GLU A 134 -4.97 4.80 -22.41
CA GLU A 134 -6.02 5.79 -22.11
C GLU A 134 -5.73 7.16 -22.72
N ALA A 135 -4.45 7.57 -22.78
CA ALA A 135 -4.05 8.86 -23.33
C ALA A 135 -3.98 8.89 -24.87
N ALA A 136 -3.68 7.76 -25.51
CA ALA A 136 -3.47 7.70 -26.95
C ALA A 136 -4.75 7.43 -27.75
N VAL A 137 -5.83 7.00 -27.11
CA VAL A 137 -7.01 6.49 -27.81
C VAL A 137 -8.18 7.48 -27.77
N SER A 138 -8.72 7.78 -28.96
CA SER A 138 -9.92 8.61 -29.16
C SER A 138 -11.22 7.80 -29.29
N ASN A 139 -11.21 6.51 -28.93
CA ASN A 139 -12.35 5.60 -29.03
C ASN A 139 -12.77 5.11 -27.64
N ILE A 140 -14.07 5.21 -27.33
CA ILE A 140 -14.62 4.86 -26.01
C ILE A 140 -14.36 3.40 -25.60
N TRP A 141 -14.39 2.46 -26.55
CA TRP A 141 -14.21 1.03 -26.27
C TRP A 141 -12.75 0.70 -25.95
N ALA A 142 -11.82 1.27 -26.71
CA ALA A 142 -10.39 1.08 -26.45
C ALA A 142 -9.94 1.84 -25.19
N PHE A 143 -10.57 2.97 -24.88
CA PHE A 143 -10.44 3.63 -23.59
C PHE A 143 -10.93 2.75 -22.43
N ALA A 144 -12.08 2.09 -22.58
CA ALA A 144 -12.59 1.12 -21.60
C ALA A 144 -11.64 -0.07 -21.39
N VAL A 145 -10.96 -0.54 -22.44
CA VAL A 145 -9.92 -1.58 -22.34
C VAL A 145 -8.69 -1.05 -21.61
N GLY A 146 -8.24 0.18 -21.87
CA GLY A 146 -7.17 0.83 -21.11
C GLY A 146 -7.49 0.91 -19.62
N ARG A 147 -8.72 1.33 -19.29
CA ARG A 147 -9.29 1.35 -17.93
C ARG A 147 -9.28 -0.01 -17.26
N LEU A 148 -9.67 -1.05 -18.00
CA LEU A 148 -9.67 -2.43 -17.51
C LEU A 148 -8.25 -2.87 -17.15
N ILE A 149 -7.26 -2.62 -18.02
CA ILE A 149 -5.86 -2.98 -17.80
C ILE A 149 -5.28 -2.22 -16.59
N ALA A 150 -5.51 -0.90 -16.52
CA ALA A 150 -5.09 -0.07 -15.40
C ALA A 150 -5.75 -0.53 -14.08
N GLY A 151 -7.03 -0.93 -14.13
CA GLY A 151 -7.76 -1.52 -13.02
C GLY A 151 -7.13 -2.82 -12.52
N ILE A 152 -6.80 -3.76 -13.42
CA ILE A 152 -6.14 -5.02 -13.07
C ILE A 152 -4.80 -4.77 -12.38
N ALA A 153 -4.00 -3.84 -12.90
CA ALA A 153 -2.72 -3.45 -12.30
C ALA A 153 -2.93 -2.86 -10.89
N SER A 154 -3.89 -1.95 -10.73
CA SER A 154 -4.21 -1.32 -9.44
C SER A 154 -4.67 -2.36 -8.41
N GLY A 155 -5.60 -3.25 -8.77
CA GLY A 155 -6.10 -4.30 -7.88
C GLY A 155 -5.02 -5.27 -7.42
N THR A 156 -4.16 -5.70 -8.36
CA THR A 156 -3.02 -6.59 -8.05
C THR A 156 -2.01 -5.90 -7.13
N ALA A 157 -1.71 -4.62 -7.38
CA ALA A 157 -0.81 -3.83 -6.54
C ALA A 157 -1.35 -3.69 -5.11
N THR A 158 -2.64 -3.46 -4.90
CA THR A 158 -3.23 -3.31 -3.55
C THR A 158 -3.05 -4.59 -2.72
N GLY A 159 -3.31 -5.76 -3.31
CA GLY A 159 -3.12 -7.04 -2.63
C GLY A 159 -1.65 -7.32 -2.28
N THR A 160 -0.75 -7.06 -3.22
CA THR A 160 0.69 -7.28 -3.00
C THR A 160 1.30 -6.31 -1.98
N ILE A 161 0.86 -5.06 -1.96
CA ILE A 161 1.28 -4.07 -0.95
C ILE A 161 0.80 -4.48 0.44
N GLY A 162 -0.46 -4.89 0.59
CA GLY A 162 -1.01 -5.35 1.87
C GLY A 162 -0.25 -6.57 2.41
N ALA A 163 0.02 -7.54 1.53
CA ALA A 163 0.84 -8.69 1.87
C ALA A 163 2.25 -8.26 2.33
N TYR A 164 2.90 -7.35 1.58
CA TYR A 164 4.24 -6.82 1.87
C TYR A 164 4.32 -6.13 3.23
N VAL A 165 3.34 -5.28 3.55
CA VAL A 165 3.24 -4.63 4.87
C VAL A 165 3.07 -5.67 5.98
N ASN A 166 2.24 -6.71 5.78
CA ASN A 166 2.05 -7.77 6.77
C ASN A 166 3.35 -8.55 7.06
N GLU A 167 4.18 -8.82 6.06
CA GLU A 167 5.50 -9.45 6.29
C GLU A 167 6.45 -8.54 7.06
N LEU A 168 6.46 -7.24 6.75
CA LEU A 168 7.26 -6.26 7.49
C LEU A 168 6.82 -6.19 8.96
N LEU A 169 5.52 -6.13 9.21
CA LEU A 169 4.95 -6.13 10.55
C LEU A 169 5.25 -7.44 11.29
N ALA A 170 5.13 -8.60 10.63
CA ALA A 170 5.46 -9.89 11.22
C ALA A 170 6.96 -10.00 11.56
N ALA A 171 7.86 -9.48 10.71
CA ALA A 171 9.28 -9.42 11.00
C ALA A 171 9.60 -8.50 12.19
N LEU A 172 8.90 -7.38 12.33
CA LEU A 172 9.00 -6.50 13.50
C LEU A 172 8.45 -7.18 14.77
N ALA A 173 7.30 -7.85 14.68
CA ALA A 173 6.68 -8.56 15.79
C ALA A 173 7.53 -9.74 16.26
N LEU A 174 8.13 -10.52 15.35
CA LEU A 174 9.09 -11.57 15.68
C LEU A 174 10.35 -11.01 16.31
N ARG A 175 10.79 -9.80 15.96
CA ARG A 175 11.91 -9.13 16.64
C ARG A 175 11.55 -8.83 18.10
N ASP A 176 10.32 -8.42 18.38
CA ASP A 176 9.83 -8.21 19.75
C ASP A 176 9.57 -9.51 20.50
N THR A 177 9.13 -10.57 19.82
CA THR A 177 8.97 -11.91 20.40
C THR A 177 10.33 -12.55 20.66
N HIS A 178 11.32 -12.41 19.79
CA HIS A 178 12.69 -12.85 20.03
C HIS A 178 13.34 -12.04 21.17
N ARG A 179 12.98 -10.75 21.31
CA ARG A 179 13.33 -9.94 22.49
C ARG A 179 12.66 -10.47 23.77
N ARG A 180 11.42 -10.96 23.70
CA ARG A 180 10.68 -11.59 24.83
C ARG A 180 11.14 -13.02 25.14
N VAL A 181 11.53 -13.82 24.15
CA VAL A 181 12.00 -15.20 24.31
C VAL A 181 13.46 -15.23 24.74
N ASN A 182 14.33 -14.32 24.28
CA ASN A 182 15.65 -14.16 24.90
C ASN A 182 15.55 -13.60 26.34
N CYS A 183 14.40 -13.05 26.71
CA CYS A 183 14.04 -12.69 28.08
C CYS A 183 13.35 -13.87 28.85
N SER A 184 13.16 -15.03 28.22
CA SER A 184 12.71 -16.25 28.91
C SER A 184 13.83 -16.99 29.65
N VAL A 185 15.10 -16.68 29.38
CA VAL A 185 16.23 -16.99 30.28
C VAL A 185 16.14 -16.17 31.59
N CYS A 186 15.46 -15.03 31.58
CA CYS A 186 15.20 -14.23 32.80
C CYS A 186 13.93 -14.66 33.55
N ARG A 187 13.13 -15.59 33.00
CA ARG A 187 11.89 -16.06 33.62
C ARG A 187 12.12 -17.20 34.63
N GLY A 188 13.31 -17.26 35.24
CA GLY A 188 13.65 -18.13 36.36
C GLY A 188 13.44 -17.49 37.74
N SER A 189 12.98 -16.24 37.84
CA SER A 189 12.89 -15.51 39.12
C SER A 189 11.50 -14.95 39.45
N GLN A 190 10.41 -15.51 38.89
CA GLN A 190 9.03 -15.14 39.25
C GLN A 190 8.17 -16.30 39.78
N THR A 191 8.79 -17.30 40.41
CA THR A 191 8.07 -18.34 41.18
C THR A 191 8.29 -18.17 42.68
N ALA A 192 8.03 -16.97 43.22
CA ALA A 192 8.06 -16.73 44.66
C ALA A 192 7.16 -15.55 45.09
N VAL A 193 5.92 -15.48 44.58
CA VAL A 193 4.85 -14.68 45.21
C VAL A 193 3.51 -15.41 45.06
N VAL A 194 3.41 -16.59 45.66
CA VAL A 194 2.14 -17.16 46.12
C VAL A 194 2.46 -17.88 47.43
N SER A 195 2.30 -17.17 48.55
CA SER A 195 1.87 -17.64 49.87
C SER A 195 1.97 -16.50 50.86
#